data_AF-A0A9E7VZN7-F1
#
_entry.id   AF-A0A9E7VZN7-F1
#
_cell.length_a   1.000
_cell.length_b   1.000
_cell.length_c   1.000
_cell.angle_alpha   90.00
_cell.angle_beta   90.00
_cell.angle_gamma   90.00
#
_symmetry.space_group_name_H-M   'P 1'
#
loop_
_entity.id
_entity.type
_entity.pdbx_description
1 polymer ?
#
loop_
_entity_poly.entity_id
_entity_poly.type
_entity_poly.pdbx_seq_one_letter_code
_entity_poly.pdbx_strand_id
1 'polypeptide(L)'
;MAPGRLSGDLQRGDIVVFDGRGSFVDDALPTPLQKIGSWVGLGPRDVYYVKRVIAVGGDSLECCDAEGRLLLNGKPLNEDYAPTPASAVEFSIEVPEGTMWVMGDNRNDSADSRSLLGRPGGGFIPTDRIIGPVIGHGSSID
;
A
#
# COMPACT_ATOMS: atom_id res chain seq x y z
N MET A 1 -15.43 24.93 0.73
CA MET A 1 -15.82 23.88 1.70
C MET A 1 -15.51 22.55 1.05
N ALA A 2 -14.43 21.88 1.47
CA ALA A 2 -14.13 20.54 0.99
C ALA A 2 -15.05 19.54 1.70
N PRO A 3 -15.69 18.58 1.00
CA PRO A 3 -16.51 17.56 1.63
C PRO A 3 -15.72 16.80 2.68
N GLY A 4 -16.39 16.47 3.78
CA GLY A 4 -15.81 15.96 5.02
C GLY A 4 -14.82 14.82 4.79
N ARG A 5 -13.62 15.02 5.32
CA ARG A 5 -12.54 14.04 5.41
C ARG A 5 -13.09 12.83 6.17
N LEU A 6 -13.22 11.68 5.51
CA LEU A 6 -13.40 10.36 6.15
C LEU A 6 -12.07 9.93 6.84
N SER A 7 -11.45 10.85 7.57
CA SER A 7 -10.20 10.67 8.29
C SER A 7 -10.48 10.14 9.69
N GLY A 8 -10.64 8.82 9.81
CA GLY A 8 -9.90 8.16 10.87
C GLY A 8 -8.41 8.28 10.54
N ASP A 9 -7.55 8.42 11.54
CA ASP A 9 -6.11 8.28 11.31
C ASP A 9 -5.88 6.89 10.70
N LEU A 10 -5.32 6.82 9.49
CA LEU A 10 -5.06 5.54 8.81
C LEU A 10 -4.12 4.70 9.65
N GLN A 11 -4.47 3.43 9.86
CA GLN A 11 -3.74 2.53 10.75
C GLN A 11 -3.30 1.26 10.04
N ARG A 12 -2.43 0.51 10.72
CA ARG A 12 -2.09 -0.86 10.32
C ARG A 12 -3.37 -1.70 10.26
N GLY A 13 -3.47 -2.55 9.26
CA GLY A 13 -4.64 -3.38 9.02
C GLY A 13 -5.73 -2.71 8.17
N ASP A 14 -5.74 -1.37 8.02
CA ASP A 14 -6.69 -0.71 7.14
C ASP A 14 -6.51 -1.18 5.69
N ILE A 15 -7.63 -1.42 5.01
CA ILE A 15 -7.63 -1.58 3.55
C ILE A 15 -7.87 -0.21 2.96
N VAL A 16 -6.99 0.25 2.07
CA VAL A 16 -7.02 1.60 1.53
C VAL A 16 -7.14 1.59 0.02
N VAL A 17 -7.90 2.57 -0.51
CA VAL A 17 -7.85 2.95 -1.91
C VAL A 17 -6.88 4.09 -2.06
N PHE A 18 -5.95 4.00 -3.02
CA PHE A 18 -4.97 5.05 -3.26
C PHE A 18 -4.64 5.23 -4.73
N ASP A 19 -4.15 6.43 -5.04
CA ASP A 19 -3.61 6.77 -6.35
C ASP A 19 -2.28 6.05 -6.59
N GLY A 20 -2.33 5.07 -7.49
CA GLY A 20 -1.26 4.15 -7.84
C GLY A 20 -0.35 4.60 -8.96
N ARG A 21 -0.51 5.81 -9.50
CA ARG A 21 0.26 6.27 -10.67
C ARG A 21 1.77 6.14 -10.42
N GLY A 22 2.43 5.43 -11.34
CA GLY A 22 3.88 5.15 -11.29
C GLY A 22 4.32 4.25 -10.12
N SER A 23 3.39 3.58 -9.44
CA SER A 23 3.69 2.68 -8.33
C SER A 23 3.93 1.26 -8.84
N PHE A 24 2.90 0.51 -9.30
CA PHE A 24 3.10 -0.93 -9.61
C PHE A 24 3.04 -1.30 -11.09
N VAL A 25 2.61 -0.37 -11.94
CA VAL A 25 2.65 -0.49 -13.39
C VAL A 25 3.58 0.59 -13.93
N ASP A 26 4.45 0.23 -14.87
CA ASP A 26 5.32 1.18 -15.58
C ASP A 26 4.52 1.96 -16.61
N ASP A 27 3.55 2.75 -16.15
CA ASP A 27 2.92 3.77 -16.97
C ASP A 27 3.74 5.06 -16.87
N ALA A 28 4.15 5.60 -18.02
CA ALA A 28 4.83 6.88 -18.10
C ALA A 28 3.98 7.98 -17.45
N LEU A 29 4.62 8.91 -16.72
CA LEU A 29 3.93 10.04 -16.10
C LEU A 29 3.09 10.81 -17.13
N PRO A 30 1.81 11.12 -16.85
CA PRO A 30 0.96 11.82 -17.80
C PRO A 30 1.48 13.23 -18.10
N THR A 31 1.56 13.59 -19.38
CA THR A 31 1.87 14.96 -19.80
C THR A 31 0.76 15.95 -19.38
N PRO A 32 1.01 17.27 -19.30
CA PRO A 32 -0.02 18.25 -18.96
C PRO A 32 -1.25 18.21 -19.89
N LEU A 33 -1.05 17.94 -21.18
CA LEU A 33 -2.15 17.76 -22.14
C LEU A 33 -3.00 16.52 -21.82
N GLN A 34 -2.35 15.42 -21.44
CA GLN A 34 -3.02 14.18 -21.06
C GLN A 34 -3.85 14.32 -19.78
N LYS A 35 -3.44 15.19 -18.84
CA LYS A 35 -4.23 15.54 -17.65
C LYS A 35 -5.50 16.33 -17.97
N ILE A 36 -5.42 17.26 -18.93
CA ILE A 36 -6.62 17.98 -19.40
C ILE A 36 -7.53 17.01 -20.15
N GLY A 37 -6.93 16.14 -20.95
CA GLY A 37 -7.59 15.04 -21.61
C GLY A 37 -8.37 14.14 -20.67
N SER A 38 -7.80 13.68 -19.56
CA SER A 38 -8.50 12.79 -18.62
C SER A 38 -9.78 13.41 -18.02
N TRP A 39 -9.80 14.73 -17.78
CA TRP A 39 -10.98 15.44 -17.29
C TRP A 39 -12.15 15.45 -18.29
N VAL A 40 -11.85 15.36 -19.60
CA VAL A 40 -12.84 15.22 -20.68
C VAL A 40 -12.96 13.77 -21.17
N GLY A 41 -12.38 12.80 -20.47
CA GLY A 41 -12.41 11.37 -20.82
C GLY A 41 -11.40 10.92 -21.90
N LEU A 42 -10.42 11.75 -22.24
CA LEU A 42 -9.39 11.57 -23.27
C LEU A 42 -7.96 11.63 -22.69
N GLY A 43 -7.61 10.80 -21.70
CA GLY A 43 -6.25 10.76 -21.10
C GLY A 43 -5.95 9.41 -20.43
N PRO A 44 -4.71 9.16 -19.95
CA PRO A 44 -4.38 7.98 -19.15
C PRO A 44 -5.38 7.87 -18.00
N ARG A 45 -5.97 6.70 -17.83
CA ARG A 45 -6.95 6.46 -16.79
C ARG A 45 -6.26 6.59 -15.44
N ASP A 46 -6.94 7.22 -14.48
CA ASP A 46 -6.46 7.16 -13.10
C ASP A 46 -6.33 5.69 -12.69
N VAL A 47 -5.15 5.33 -12.18
CA VAL A 47 -4.87 3.96 -11.72
C VAL A 47 -5.04 3.96 -10.21
N TYR A 48 -6.11 3.33 -9.74
CA TYR A 48 -6.38 3.19 -8.32
C TYR A 48 -6.12 1.76 -7.88
N TYR A 49 -5.45 1.59 -6.75
CA TYR A 49 -5.22 0.28 -6.14
C TYR A 49 -5.91 0.18 -4.80
N VAL A 50 -6.29 -1.05 -4.46
CA VAL A 50 -6.76 -1.43 -3.14
C VAL A 50 -5.73 -2.38 -2.53
N LYS A 51 -5.16 -2.00 -1.40
CA LYS A 51 -4.18 -2.81 -0.65
C LYS A 51 -4.40 -2.61 0.85
N ARG A 52 -3.86 -3.53 1.66
CA ARG A 52 -3.84 -3.40 3.10
C ARG A 52 -2.58 -2.68 3.56
N VAL A 53 -2.73 -1.75 4.50
CA VAL A 53 -1.63 -1.11 5.21
C VAL A 53 -1.02 -2.13 6.18
N ILE A 54 0.23 -2.50 5.96
CA ILE A 54 0.94 -3.44 6.81
C ILE A 54 1.76 -2.70 7.88
N ALA A 55 2.40 -1.61 7.46
CA ALA A 55 3.22 -0.78 8.35
C ALA A 55 3.04 0.70 7.99
N VAL A 56 3.17 1.57 9.00
CA VAL A 56 3.03 3.03 8.90
C VAL A 56 4.35 3.71 9.30
N GLY A 57 4.45 5.03 9.08
CA GLY A 57 5.63 5.81 9.47
C GLY A 57 6.17 5.48 10.86
N GLY A 58 7.48 5.27 10.95
CA GLY A 58 8.20 4.90 12.17
C GLY A 58 8.30 3.39 12.45
N ASP A 59 7.58 2.55 11.71
CA ASP A 59 7.67 1.10 11.86
C ASP A 59 8.92 0.51 11.20
N SER A 60 9.49 -0.53 11.82
CA SER A 60 10.33 -1.50 11.13
C SER A 60 9.52 -2.72 10.70
N LEU A 61 9.76 -3.19 9.48
CA LEU A 61 9.11 -4.37 8.93
C LEU A 61 10.15 -5.25 8.24
N GLU A 62 10.14 -6.52 8.60
CA GLU A 62 11.03 -7.53 8.04
C GLU A 62 10.21 -8.73 7.55
N CYS A 63 10.54 -9.21 6.35
CA CYS A 63 10.16 -10.54 5.90
C CYS A 63 11.43 -11.38 5.78
N CYS A 64 11.48 -12.56 6.40
CA CYS A 64 10.46 -13.19 7.26
C CYS A 64 11.07 -14.05 8.39
N ASP A 65 10.27 -14.37 9.42
CA ASP A 65 10.70 -15.34 10.45
C ASP A 65 10.76 -16.79 9.91
N ALA A 66 11.19 -17.73 10.75
CA ALA A 66 11.36 -19.14 10.36
C ALA A 66 10.05 -19.82 9.96
N GLU A 67 8.90 -19.30 10.38
CA GLU A 67 7.57 -19.76 9.99
C GLU A 67 7.03 -19.03 8.75
N GLY A 68 7.78 -18.06 8.21
CA GLY A 68 7.40 -17.28 7.03
C GLY A 68 6.48 -16.09 7.35
N ARG A 69 6.40 -15.63 8.59
CA ARG A 69 5.59 -14.47 9.00
C ARG A 69 6.39 -13.18 8.88
N LEU A 70 5.70 -12.08 8.63
CA LEU A 70 6.29 -10.75 8.76
C LEU A 70 6.60 -10.45 10.22
N LEU A 71 7.73 -9.82 10.48
CA LEU A 71 8.09 -9.26 11.76
C LEU A 71 7.87 -7.74 11.71
N LEU A 72 6.87 -7.25 12.43
CA LEU A 72 6.62 -5.82 12.61
C LEU A 72 7.20 -5.38 13.96
N ASN A 73 8.13 -4.44 13.95
CA ASN A 73 8.84 -3.98 15.15
C ASN A 73 9.41 -5.16 15.98
N GLY A 74 9.96 -6.15 15.28
CA GLY A 74 10.54 -7.36 15.87
C GLY A 74 9.53 -8.40 16.40
N LYS A 75 8.22 -8.19 16.18
CA LYS A 75 7.17 -9.14 16.60
C LYS A 75 6.49 -9.77 15.39
N PRO A 76 6.24 -11.10 15.39
CA PRO A 76 5.53 -11.74 14.31
C PRO A 76 4.10 -11.20 14.19
N LEU A 77 3.70 -10.86 12.97
CA LEU A 77 2.33 -10.49 12.63
C LEU A 77 1.48 -11.75 12.46
N ASN A 78 0.29 -11.73 13.07
CA ASN A 78 -0.76 -12.68 12.75
C ASN A 78 -1.56 -12.17 11.55
N GLU A 79 -1.60 -12.94 10.47
CA GLU A 79 -2.19 -12.52 9.20
C GLU A 79 -3.20 -13.55 8.69
N ASP A 80 -4.25 -13.83 9.47
CA ASP A 80 -5.30 -14.82 9.13
C ASP A 80 -6.02 -14.56 7.79
N TYR A 81 -5.87 -13.36 7.26
CA TYR A 81 -6.42 -12.91 5.98
C TYR A 81 -5.51 -13.18 4.77
N ALA A 82 -4.29 -13.66 4.98
CA ALA A 82 -3.27 -13.85 3.94
C ALA A 82 -2.56 -15.21 4.08
N PRO A 83 -2.03 -15.76 2.98
CA PRO A 83 -1.23 -16.98 3.05
C PRO A 83 0.12 -16.74 3.73
N THR A 84 0.65 -17.80 4.35
CA THR A 84 2.04 -17.91 4.81
C THR A 84 2.80 -18.85 3.86
N PRO A 85 4.05 -18.54 3.45
CA PRO A 85 4.86 -17.38 3.83
C PRO A 85 4.31 -16.05 3.28
N ALA A 86 4.52 -14.97 4.03
CA ALA A 86 3.99 -13.65 3.72
C ALA A 86 4.63 -12.99 2.50
N SER A 87 5.86 -13.38 2.14
CA SER A 87 6.50 -13.03 0.88
C SER A 87 7.44 -14.13 0.41
N ALA A 88 7.65 -14.19 -0.91
CA ALA A 88 8.73 -14.96 -1.52
C ALA A 88 10.04 -14.15 -1.63
N VAL A 89 10.02 -12.86 -1.30
CA VAL A 89 11.17 -11.95 -1.35
C VAL A 89 11.49 -11.50 0.07
N GLU A 90 12.74 -11.71 0.49
CA GLU A 90 13.26 -11.21 1.76
C GLU A 90 13.45 -9.69 1.69
N PHE A 91 13.09 -8.98 2.76
CA PHE A 91 13.34 -7.55 2.90
C PHE A 91 13.38 -7.13 4.37
N SER A 92 14.10 -6.05 4.64
CA SER A 92 14.10 -5.36 5.93
C SER A 92 14.07 -3.86 5.66
N ILE A 93 13.06 -3.18 6.19
CA ILE A 93 12.80 -1.77 5.92
C ILE A 93 12.42 -1.02 7.20
N GLU A 94 12.68 0.29 7.20
CA GLU A 94 12.04 1.24 8.10
C GLU A 94 11.14 2.16 7.29
N VAL A 95 9.89 2.31 7.72
CA VAL A 95 8.89 3.09 7.01
C VAL A 95 9.09 4.57 7.33
N PRO A 96 9.40 5.43 6.34
CA PRO A 96 9.55 6.86 6.58
C PRO A 96 8.25 7.51 7.06
N GLU A 97 8.38 8.54 7.88
CA GLU A 97 7.26 9.36 8.32
C GLU A 97 6.44 9.90 7.13
N GLY A 98 5.12 9.94 7.31
CA GLY A 98 4.19 10.37 6.25
C GLY A 98 4.02 9.39 5.08
N THR A 99 4.56 8.17 5.19
CA THR A 99 4.40 7.09 4.20
C THR A 99 3.89 5.79 4.84
N MET A 100 3.55 4.82 3.99
CA MET A 100 3.03 3.50 4.38
C MET A 100 3.64 2.39 3.53
N TRP A 101 3.74 1.20 4.10
CA TRP A 101 4.00 -0.04 3.37
C TRP A 101 2.69 -0.78 3.17
N VAL A 102 2.32 -1.05 1.92
CA VAL A 102 1.04 -1.68 1.58
C VAL A 102 1.24 -2.98 0.80
N MET A 103 0.47 -4.00 1.15
CA MET A 103 0.51 -5.31 0.51
C MET A 103 -0.89 -5.79 0.16
N GLY A 104 -1.01 -6.59 -0.88
CA GLY A 104 -2.27 -7.26 -1.17
C GLY A 104 -2.43 -8.53 -0.36
N ASP A 105 -3.66 -8.84 0.03
CA ASP A 105 -3.97 -10.05 0.80
C ASP A 105 -3.70 -11.33 -0.01
N ASN A 106 -3.88 -11.31 -1.33
CA ASN A 106 -3.41 -12.37 -2.23
C ASN A 106 -1.90 -12.21 -2.50
N ARG A 107 -1.07 -12.57 -1.50
CA ARG A 107 0.37 -12.28 -1.45
C ARG A 107 1.15 -12.75 -2.67
N ASN A 108 0.79 -13.91 -3.22
CA ASN A 108 1.50 -14.53 -4.34
C ASN A 108 1.21 -13.88 -5.69
N ASP A 109 0.15 -13.07 -5.78
CA ASP A 109 -0.34 -12.51 -7.04
C ASP A 109 -0.57 -10.99 -6.96
N SER A 110 -0.01 -10.34 -5.93
CA SER A 110 -0.08 -8.88 -5.81
C SER A 110 1.21 -8.21 -6.25
N ALA A 111 1.08 -7.34 -7.25
CA ALA A 111 1.97 -6.21 -7.39
C ALA A 111 1.64 -5.18 -6.30
N ASP A 112 2.58 -4.95 -5.40
CA ASP A 112 2.44 -4.09 -4.21
C ASP A 112 3.80 -3.50 -3.81
N SER A 113 3.94 -2.93 -2.60
CA SER A 113 5.18 -2.25 -2.16
C SER A 113 6.44 -3.11 -2.38
N ARG A 114 6.33 -4.43 -2.23
CA ARG A 114 7.44 -5.38 -2.43
C ARG A 114 7.99 -5.35 -3.86
N SER A 115 7.14 -5.10 -4.85
CA SER A 115 7.53 -5.05 -6.26
C SER A 115 8.42 -3.86 -6.60
N LEU A 116 8.56 -2.90 -5.68
CA LEU A 116 9.32 -1.66 -5.89
C LEU A 116 10.58 -1.57 -5.01
N LEU A 117 10.93 -2.67 -4.34
CA LEU A 117 12.21 -2.78 -3.64
C LEU A 117 13.36 -2.44 -4.61
N GLY A 118 14.26 -1.57 -4.18
CA GLY A 118 15.39 -1.08 -5.00
C GLY A 118 15.05 0.01 -6.03
N ARG A 119 13.76 0.33 -6.26
CA ARG A 119 13.38 1.50 -7.08
C ARG A 119 13.48 2.80 -6.27
N PRO A 120 13.61 3.97 -6.93
CA PRO A 120 13.48 5.26 -6.25
C PRO A 120 12.16 5.34 -5.47
N GLY A 121 12.23 5.70 -4.18
CA GLY A 121 11.08 5.71 -3.27
C GLY A 121 10.80 4.39 -2.56
N GLY A 122 11.52 3.31 -2.89
CA GLY A 122 11.63 2.10 -2.05
C GLY A 122 10.36 1.28 -1.83
N GLY A 123 9.26 1.58 -2.52
CA GLY A 123 7.96 0.92 -2.33
C GLY A 123 7.04 1.58 -1.31
N PHE A 124 7.47 2.69 -0.71
CA PHE A 124 6.65 3.44 0.24
C PHE A 124 5.58 4.27 -0.47
N ILE A 125 4.35 4.20 0.03
CA ILE A 125 3.22 4.97 -0.49
C ILE A 125 3.02 6.22 0.40
N PRO A 126 3.17 7.44 -0.15
CA PRO A 126 2.86 8.66 0.58
C PRO A 126 1.41 8.70 1.05
N THR A 127 1.19 9.12 2.28
CA THR A 127 -0.14 9.20 2.90
C THR A 127 -1.08 10.17 2.17
N ASP A 128 -0.55 11.18 1.48
CA ASP A 128 -1.31 12.13 0.67
C ASP A 128 -1.87 11.53 -0.63
N ARG A 129 -1.41 10.34 -1.04
CA ARG A 129 -1.98 9.57 -2.15
C ARG A 129 -3.15 8.68 -1.73
N ILE A 130 -3.39 8.53 -0.42
CA ILE A 130 -4.51 7.75 0.07
C ILE A 130 -5.80 8.55 -0.14
N ILE A 131 -6.75 7.93 -0.83
CA ILE A 131 -8.06 8.51 -1.12
C ILE A 131 -8.99 8.27 0.06
N GLY A 132 -8.91 7.07 0.64
CA GLY A 132 -9.62 6.75 1.87
C GLY A 132 -9.57 5.25 2.21
N PRO A 133 -10.02 4.90 3.42
CA PRO A 133 -10.19 3.51 3.81
C PRO A 133 -11.40 2.87 3.10
N VAL A 134 -11.31 1.57 2.88
CA VAL A 134 -12.44 0.71 2.50
C VAL A 134 -13.17 0.32 3.77
N ILE A 135 -14.42 0.76 3.89
CA ILE A 135 -15.28 0.39 5.03
C ILE A 135 -16.06 -0.86 4.68
N GLY A 136 -15.72 -1.97 5.32
CA GLY A 136 -16.47 -3.23 5.29
C GLY A 136 -17.05 -3.53 6.67
N HIS A 137 -18.30 -4.00 6.72
CA HIS A 137 -18.85 -4.57 7.95
C HIS A 137 -18.44 -6.05 8.02
N GLY A 138 -17.32 -6.35 8.67
CA GLY A 138 -16.74 -7.69 8.84
C GLY A 138 -15.56 -7.68 9.81
N SER A 139 -15.34 -8.79 10.51
CA SER A 139 -14.58 -8.96 11.76
C SER A 139 -13.27 -8.16 11.87
N SER A 140 -13.09 -7.48 13.01
CA SER A 140 -11.82 -6.89 13.45
C SER A 140 -10.74 -7.96 13.63
N ILE A 141 -9.48 -7.57 13.45
CA ILE A 141 -8.32 -8.41 13.78
C ILE A 141 -7.89 -8.03 15.20
N ASP A 142 -7.88 -9.01 16.10
CA ASP A 142 -7.30 -8.94 17.44
C ASP A 142 -5.87 -9.53 17.44
#